data_AF-A0A2I0T0P5-F1
#
_entry.id   AF-A0A2I0T0P5-F1
#
_cell.length_a   1.000
_cell.length_b   1.000
_cell.length_c   1.000
_cell.angle_alpha   90.00
_cell.angle_beta   90.00
_cell.angle_gamma   90.00
#
_symmetry.space_group_name_H-M   'P 1'
#
loop_
_entity.id
_entity.type
_entity.pdbx_description
1 polymer ?
#
loop_
_entity_poly.entity_id
_entity_poly.type
_entity_poly.pdbx_seq_one_letter_code
_entity_poly.pdbx_strand_id
1 'polypeptide(L)'
;MQFLPGPRWDPTPGFAGAQLVQSERTDVTNLPPSAASVGASGFLLTLLQCCRAAEWQLDQPAWSGRLRITAKGKIAFIKLEDKTSGELFAQAPVEQFPGIAVESVTDSSRYFVLRIEDGNGRRAFIGVGFVDRGDAFDFNVALQDHFK
;
A
#
# COMPACT_ATOMS: atom_id res chain seq x y z
N MET A 1 -8.95 -17.83 37.73
CA MET A 1 -7.68 -17.60 37.01
C MET A 1 -7.83 -16.28 36.26
N GLN A 2 -7.08 -15.27 36.70
CA GLN A 2 -7.12 -13.94 36.11
C GLN A 2 -6.11 -13.92 34.96
N PHE A 3 -6.58 -13.67 33.74
CA PHE A 3 -5.70 -13.48 32.59
C PHE A 3 -5.08 -12.08 32.70
N LEU A 4 -3.74 -12.04 32.73
CA LEU A 4 -2.98 -10.80 32.75
C LEU A 4 -3.32 -9.98 31.50
N PRO A 5 -3.48 -8.65 31.63
CA PRO A 5 -3.62 -7.78 30.47
C PRO A 5 -2.33 -7.88 29.63
N GLY A 6 -2.49 -8.17 28.33
CA GLY A 6 -1.40 -8.11 27.36
C GLY A 6 -0.72 -6.74 27.35
N PRO A 7 0.47 -6.59 26.76
CA PRO A 7 1.24 -5.37 26.79
C PRO A 7 0.39 -4.20 26.28
N ARG A 8 0.03 -3.31 27.20
CA ARG A 8 -0.59 -2.02 26.94
C ARG A 8 0.45 -1.24 26.13
N TRP A 9 0.22 -1.11 24.83
CA TRP A 9 1.07 -0.32 23.96
C TRP A 9 0.93 1.14 24.38
N ASP A 10 1.87 1.63 25.20
CA ASP A 10 2.02 3.06 25.41
C ASP A 10 2.50 3.66 24.07
N PRO A 11 1.78 4.64 23.50
CA PRO A 11 2.28 5.34 22.33
C PRO A 11 3.59 6.02 22.73
N THR A 12 4.70 5.47 22.26
CA THR A 12 6.01 6.08 22.46
C THR A 12 5.94 7.50 21.88
N PRO A 13 6.28 8.55 22.66
CA PRO A 13 6.33 9.92 22.15
C PRO A 13 7.54 10.01 21.22
N GLY A 14 7.37 9.59 19.97
CA GLY A 14 8.44 9.50 18.97
C GLY A 14 7.98 9.28 17.53
N PHE A 15 6.70 8.99 17.28
CA PHE A 15 6.14 8.84 15.92
C PHE A 15 5.17 9.98 15.57
N ALA A 16 5.65 11.21 15.61
CA ALA A 16 4.91 12.37 15.07
C ALA A 16 5.07 12.46 13.54
N GLY A 17 4.55 11.45 12.83
CA GLY A 17 4.30 11.59 11.39
C GLY A 17 2.90 12.13 11.17
N ALA A 18 2.71 13.08 10.25
CA ALA A 18 1.36 13.54 9.92
C ALA A 18 0.59 12.39 9.25
N GLN A 19 -0.53 11.97 9.86
CA GLN A 19 -1.44 11.03 9.20
C GLN A 19 -2.12 11.77 8.06
N LEU A 20 -1.92 11.30 6.83
CA LEU A 20 -2.47 11.95 5.63
C LEU A 20 -3.86 11.42 5.30
N VAL A 21 -4.00 10.08 5.20
CA VAL A 21 -5.24 9.39 4.82
C VAL A 21 -5.34 8.08 5.59
N GLN A 22 -6.58 7.67 5.91
CA GLN A 22 -6.88 6.35 6.44
C GLN A 22 -8.13 5.80 5.76
N SER A 23 -8.03 4.61 5.18
CA SER A 23 -9.18 3.85 4.65
C SER A 23 -9.50 2.69 5.59
N GLU A 24 -10.78 2.52 5.91
CA GLU A 24 -11.21 1.46 6.84
C GLU A 24 -11.23 0.06 6.23
N ARG A 25 -11.24 -0.03 4.89
CA ARG A 25 -11.28 -1.29 4.17
C ARG A 25 -10.52 -1.19 2.85
N THR A 26 -9.41 -1.90 2.80
CA THR A 26 -8.57 -2.07 1.62
C THR A 26 -8.29 -3.55 1.44
N ASP A 27 -8.49 -4.01 0.22
CA ASP A 27 -8.27 -5.39 -0.18
C ASP A 27 -6.89 -5.49 -0.86
N VAL A 28 -6.06 -6.41 -0.39
CA VAL A 28 -4.73 -6.70 -0.91
C VAL A 28 -4.80 -7.98 -1.72
N THR A 29 -4.26 -7.92 -2.92
CA THR A 29 -4.22 -9.00 -3.90
C THR A 29 -2.77 -9.25 -4.31
N ASN A 30 -2.43 -10.52 -4.51
CA ASN A 30 -1.13 -10.87 -5.07
C ASN A 30 -1.15 -10.56 -6.57
N LEU A 31 -0.10 -9.89 -7.03
CA LEU A 31 0.05 -9.65 -8.46
C LEU A 31 0.41 -10.95 -9.17
N PRO A 32 -0.12 -11.19 -10.38
CA PRO A 32 0.28 -12.36 -11.16
C PRO A 32 1.77 -12.27 -11.50
N PRO A 33 2.48 -13.41 -11.61
CA PRO A 33 3.91 -13.43 -11.89
C PRO A 33 4.28 -12.78 -13.23
N SER A 34 3.32 -12.63 -14.16
CA SER A 34 3.46 -11.89 -15.42
C SER A 34 3.68 -10.38 -15.22
N ALA A 35 3.18 -9.80 -14.13
CA ALA A 35 3.41 -8.40 -13.77
C ALA A 35 4.74 -8.19 -13.04
N ALA A 36 5.34 -9.26 -12.49
CA ALA A 36 6.58 -9.20 -11.72
C ALA A 36 7.86 -9.32 -12.57
N SER A 37 7.76 -9.59 -13.88
CA SER A 37 8.93 -9.64 -14.78
C SER A 37 9.37 -8.24 -15.22
N VAL A 38 9.85 -7.44 -14.27
CA VAL A 38 10.59 -6.21 -14.55
C VAL A 38 12.04 -6.48 -14.20
N GLY A 39 12.76 -7.17 -15.08
CA GLY A 39 14.15 -7.52 -14.85
C GLY A 39 14.86 -7.96 -16.10
N ALA A 40 15.93 -7.23 -16.42
CA ALA A 40 16.96 -7.46 -17.42
C ALA A 40 16.63 -7.09 -18.88
N SER A 41 17.27 -6.00 -19.31
CA SER A 41 17.54 -5.59 -20.70
C SER A 41 16.68 -4.44 -21.25
N GLY A 42 17.12 -3.21 -20.94
CA GLY A 42 17.44 -2.22 -21.97
C GLY A 42 16.36 -1.80 -22.98
N PHE A 43 15.07 -1.98 -22.71
CA PHE A 43 14.01 -1.39 -23.54
C PHE A 43 12.95 -0.74 -22.63
N LEU A 44 13.13 0.56 -22.39
CA LEU A 44 12.07 1.46 -21.92
C LEU A 44 10.93 1.42 -22.95
N LEU A 45 9.86 0.62 -22.78
CA LEU A 45 8.47 0.98 -23.16
C LEU A 45 7.39 -0.12 -22.97
N THR A 46 7.45 -1.03 -22.00
CA THR A 46 6.35 -2.03 -21.85
C THR A 46 5.91 -2.29 -20.41
N LEU A 47 5.90 -1.24 -19.58
CA LEU A 47 5.31 -1.32 -18.23
C LEU A 47 3.81 -0.99 -18.20
N LEU A 48 3.26 -0.37 -19.25
CA LEU A 48 1.88 0.13 -19.25
C LEU A 48 0.81 -0.89 -19.69
N GLN A 49 1.17 -2.13 -20.02
CA GLN A 49 0.22 -3.11 -20.57
C GLN A 49 -0.08 -4.33 -19.69
N CYS A 50 0.63 -4.55 -18.58
CA CYS A 50 0.41 -5.74 -17.73
C CYS A 50 -0.44 -5.48 -16.47
N CYS A 51 -0.68 -4.23 -16.08
CA CYS A 51 -1.48 -3.90 -14.91
C CYS A 51 -2.96 -3.75 -15.25
N ARG A 52 -3.57 -4.73 -15.93
CA ARG A 52 -5.04 -4.79 -16.00
C ARG A 52 -5.53 -5.41 -14.69
N ALA A 53 -6.34 -4.67 -13.92
CA ALA A 53 -6.99 -5.22 -12.73
C ALA A 53 -7.83 -6.47 -13.06
N ALA A 54 -8.28 -6.60 -14.31
CA ALA A 54 -8.96 -7.79 -14.83
C ALA A 54 -8.11 -9.09 -14.77
N GLU A 55 -6.78 -8.99 -14.69
CA GLU A 55 -5.87 -10.14 -14.54
C GLU A 55 -5.59 -10.48 -13.07
N TRP A 56 -6.09 -9.67 -12.12
CA TRP A 56 -5.90 -9.90 -10.70
C TRP A 56 -7.02 -10.79 -10.16
N GLN A 57 -6.72 -11.60 -9.13
CA GLN A 57 -7.72 -12.38 -8.40
C GLN A 57 -8.54 -11.46 -7.47
N LEU A 58 -9.31 -10.55 -8.07
CA LEU A 58 -10.15 -9.58 -7.37
C LEU A 58 -11.26 -10.25 -6.53
N ASP A 59 -11.68 -11.45 -6.92
CA ASP A 59 -12.71 -12.22 -6.22
C ASP A 59 -12.21 -12.85 -4.90
N GLN A 60 -10.89 -13.01 -4.75
CA GLN A 60 -10.26 -13.58 -3.55
C GLN A 60 -9.05 -12.74 -3.13
N PRO A 61 -9.26 -11.65 -2.37
CA PRO A 61 -8.16 -10.90 -1.83
C PRO A 61 -7.31 -11.79 -0.91
N ALA A 62 -6.00 -11.70 -1.07
CA ALA A 62 -5.04 -12.41 -0.23
C ALA A 62 -5.08 -11.92 1.22
N TRP A 63 -5.45 -10.65 1.43
CA TRP A 63 -5.63 -10.04 2.74
C TRP A 63 -6.58 -8.85 2.64
N SER A 64 -7.30 -8.53 3.71
CA SER A 64 -8.15 -7.34 3.79
C SER A 64 -7.97 -6.67 5.14
N GLY A 65 -7.85 -5.35 5.16
CA GLY A 65 -7.69 -4.61 6.41
C GLY A 65 -7.73 -3.10 6.22
N ARG A 66 -7.12 -2.38 7.15
CA ARG A 66 -7.08 -0.92 7.17
C ARG A 66 -5.80 -0.41 6.52
N LEU A 67 -5.92 0.58 5.64
CA LEU A 67 -4.76 1.28 5.08
C LEU A 67 -4.59 2.63 5.78
N ARG A 68 -3.36 2.95 6.19
CA ARG A 68 -3.00 4.24 6.77
C ARG A 68 -1.79 4.82 6.06
N ILE A 69 -1.87 6.07 5.63
CA ILE A 69 -0.74 6.83 5.11
C ILE A 69 -0.19 7.75 6.20
N THR A 70 1.11 7.65 6.45
CA THR A 70 1.82 8.51 7.40
C THR A 70 2.98 9.20 6.71
N ALA A 71 3.10 10.52 6.84
CA ALA A 71 4.23 11.28 6.32
C ALA A 71 5.29 11.49 7.40
N LYS A 72 6.55 11.23 7.08
CA LYS A 72 7.70 11.56 7.93
C LYS A 72 8.72 12.36 7.12
N GLY A 73 8.68 13.68 7.30
CA GLY A 73 9.53 14.59 6.54
C GLY A 73 9.14 14.59 5.06
N LYS A 74 10.04 14.09 4.21
CA LYS A 74 9.87 13.99 2.75
C LYS A 74 9.46 12.61 2.26
N ILE A 75 9.28 11.64 3.18
CA ILE A 75 8.96 10.25 2.85
C ILE A 75 7.57 9.96 3.38
N ALA A 76 6.69 9.44 2.53
CA ALA A 76 5.39 8.92 2.93
C ALA A 76 5.48 7.40 3.13
N PHE A 77 4.85 6.90 4.17
CA PHE A 77 4.78 5.49 4.52
C PHE A 77 3.33 5.06 4.46
N ILE A 78 3.03 4.17 3.52
CA ILE A 78 1.72 3.52 3.44
C ILE A 78 1.81 2.25 4.27
N LYS A 79 0.94 2.12 5.25
CA LYS A 79 0.88 1.01 6.20
C LYS A 79 -0.42 0.25 6.02
N LEU A 80 -0.33 -1.05 5.89
CA LEU A 80 -1.46 -1.97 5.87
C LEU A 80 -1.53 -2.60 7.25
N GLU A 81 -2.59 -2.31 7.99
CA GLU A 81 -2.81 -2.74 9.36
C GLU A 81 -4.08 -3.58 9.45
N ASP A 82 -4.05 -4.64 10.24
CA ASP A 82 -5.25 -5.44 10.50
C ASP A 82 -6.31 -4.61 11.23
N LYS A 83 -7.57 -4.68 10.79
CA LYS A 83 -8.65 -3.88 11.37
C LYS A 83 -8.95 -4.26 12.83
N THR A 84 -8.71 -5.51 13.21
CA THR A 84 -9.05 -6.06 14.52
C THR A 84 -7.89 -5.97 15.49
N SER A 85 -6.69 -6.37 15.09
CA SER A 85 -5.51 -6.35 15.98
C SER A 85 -4.71 -5.04 15.89
N GLY A 86 -4.80 -4.31 14.78
CA GLY A 86 -3.91 -3.18 14.49
C GLY A 86 -2.48 -3.63 14.13
N GLU A 87 -2.27 -4.92 13.88
CA GLU A 87 -0.96 -5.46 13.50
C GLU A 87 -0.57 -4.99 12.10
N LEU A 88 0.65 -4.50 11.94
CA LEU A 88 1.19 -4.08 10.65
C LEU A 88 1.45 -5.32 9.79
N PHE A 89 0.63 -5.50 8.76
CA PHE A 89 0.80 -6.56 7.78
C PHE A 89 1.93 -6.26 6.80
N ALA A 90 1.94 -5.04 6.25
CA ALA A 90 2.97 -4.60 5.32
C ALA A 90 3.12 -3.07 5.33
N GLN A 91 4.28 -2.59 4.92
CA GLN A 91 4.54 -1.16 4.75
C GLN A 91 5.19 -0.88 3.40
N ALA A 92 4.83 0.23 2.77
CA ALA A 92 5.41 0.71 1.53
C ALA A 92 5.98 2.13 1.74
N PRO A 93 7.31 2.29 1.77
CA PRO A 93 7.93 3.60 1.77
C PRO A 93 7.90 4.22 0.36
N VAL A 94 7.35 5.43 0.28
CA VAL A 94 7.23 6.27 -0.91
C VAL A 94 8.14 7.48 -0.71
N GLU A 95 9.16 7.60 -1.54
CA GLU A 95 10.14 8.71 -1.46
C GLU A 95 9.88 9.80 -2.51
N GLN A 96 9.17 9.45 -3.58
CA GLN A 96 8.83 10.34 -4.67
C GLN A 96 7.49 9.91 -5.30
N PHE A 97 6.68 10.89 -5.67
CA PHE A 97 5.45 10.68 -6.43
C PHE A 97 5.36 11.73 -7.54
N PRO A 98 5.08 11.34 -8.80
CA PRO A 98 4.88 9.97 -9.30
C PRO A 98 6.17 9.14 -9.36
N GLY A 99 6.10 7.83 -9.08
CA GLY A 99 7.26 6.94 -9.09
C GLY A 99 6.89 5.45 -8.92
N ILE A 100 7.88 4.55 -8.97
CA ILE A 100 7.67 3.09 -8.92
C ILE A 100 7.16 2.54 -7.57
N ALA A 101 7.07 3.38 -6.55
CA ALA A 101 6.60 2.97 -5.22
C ALA A 101 5.07 2.82 -5.19
N VAL A 102 4.36 3.62 -6.00
CA VAL A 102 2.91 3.62 -6.12
C VAL A 102 2.57 3.81 -7.59
N GLU A 103 1.98 2.79 -8.20
CA GLU A 103 1.56 2.83 -9.61
C GLU A 103 0.05 2.62 -9.70
N SER A 104 -0.66 3.51 -10.40
CA SER A 104 -2.11 3.37 -10.59
C SER A 104 -2.43 2.46 -11.77
N VAL A 105 -3.49 1.66 -11.63
CA VAL A 105 -3.96 0.79 -12.72
C VAL A 105 -4.70 1.63 -13.77
N THR A 106 -4.32 1.50 -15.04
CA THR A 106 -4.91 2.29 -16.13
C THR A 106 -6.37 1.95 -16.40
N ASP A 107 -6.77 0.69 -16.14
CA ASP A 107 -8.13 0.21 -16.36
C ASP A 107 -9.08 0.53 -15.18
N SER A 108 -8.53 0.96 -14.03
CA SER A 108 -9.33 1.21 -12.84
C SER A 108 -8.67 2.19 -11.87
N SER A 109 -9.40 3.25 -11.53
CA SER A 109 -8.96 4.23 -10.53
C SER A 109 -9.06 3.75 -9.08
N ARG A 110 -9.55 2.53 -8.82
CA ARG A 110 -9.67 1.94 -7.48
C ARG A 110 -8.53 1.02 -7.11
N TYR A 111 -7.73 0.60 -8.10
CA TYR A 111 -6.65 -0.36 -7.91
C TYR A 111 -5.31 0.32 -8.13
N PHE A 112 -4.37 -0.01 -7.24
CA PHE A 112 -3.02 0.52 -7.25
C PHE A 112 -2.04 -0.61 -6.98
N VAL A 113 -0.84 -0.50 -7.52
CA VAL A 113 0.29 -1.37 -7.20
C VAL A 113 1.17 -0.63 -6.21
N LEU A 114 1.43 -1.26 -5.06
CA LEU A 114 2.33 -0.75 -4.05
C LEU A 114 3.57 -1.62 -3.95
N ARG A 115 4.72 -0.96 -3.81
CA ARG A 115 5.98 -1.63 -3.49
C ARG A 115 6.16 -1.66 -1.97
N ILE A 116 5.85 -2.80 -1.37
CA ILE A 116 6.03 -3.04 0.07
C ILE A 116 7.45 -3.53 0.40
N GLU A 117 7.84 -3.31 1.64
CA GLU A 117 9.10 -3.79 2.21
C GLU A 117 8.86 -4.48 3.57
N ASP A 118 9.37 -5.70 3.72
CA ASP A 118 9.17 -6.60 4.88
C ASP A 118 10.11 -6.27 6.07
N GLY A 119 10.70 -5.07 6.10
CA GLY A 119 11.67 -4.65 7.13
C GLY A 119 13.03 -5.36 7.08
N ASN A 120 13.12 -6.53 6.44
CA ASN A 120 14.37 -7.27 6.20
C ASN A 120 15.05 -6.86 4.87
N GLY A 121 14.69 -5.69 4.31
CA GLY A 121 15.14 -5.17 3.02
C GLY A 121 14.57 -5.89 1.78
N ARG A 122 13.68 -6.87 1.98
CA ARG A 122 12.99 -7.58 0.88
C ARG A 122 11.84 -6.72 0.38
N ARG A 123 11.86 -6.45 -0.93
CA ARG A 123 10.83 -5.67 -1.63
C ARG A 123 9.92 -6.60 -2.40
N ALA A 124 8.62 -6.37 -2.29
CA ALA A 124 7.59 -7.09 -3.05
C ALA A 124 6.58 -6.09 -3.61
N PHE A 125 5.92 -6.47 -4.70
CA PHE A 125 4.83 -5.69 -5.28
C PHE A 125 3.51 -6.36 -4.95
N ILE A 126 2.57 -5.58 -4.43
CA ILE A 126 1.22 -6.04 -4.11
C ILE A 126 0.20 -5.15 -4.82
N GLY A 127 -0.91 -5.73 -5.23
CA GLY A 127 -2.06 -4.98 -5.73
C GLY A 127 -2.95 -4.61 -4.56
N VAL A 128 -3.22 -3.32 -4.37
CA VAL A 128 -4.22 -2.85 -3.40
C VAL A 128 -5.45 -2.34 -4.14
N GLY A 129 -6.61 -2.67 -3.60
CA GLY A 129 -7.91 -2.26 -4.10
C GLY A 129 -8.71 -1.59 -3.01
N PHE A 130 -9.27 -0.43 -3.31
CA PHE A 130 -10.24 0.22 -2.44
C PHE A 130 -11.65 -0.21 -2.85
N VAL A 131 -12.47 -0.51 -1.86
CA VAL A 131 -13.90 -0.81 -2.07
C VAL A 131 -14.59 0.45 -2.59
N ASP A 132 -14.35 1.56 -1.89
CA ASP A 132 -14.90 2.88 -2.18
C ASP A 132 -14.02 3.69 -3.13
N ARG A 133 -14.65 4.31 -4.13
CA ARG A 133 -13.96 5.20 -5.08
C ARG A 133 -13.48 6.49 -4.41
N GLY A 134 -14.17 6.94 -3.37
CA GLY A 134 -13.79 8.12 -2.58
C GLY A 134 -12.44 7.90 -1.90
N ASP A 135 -12.30 6.80 -1.16
CA ASP A 135 -11.05 6.42 -0.49
C ASP A 135 -9.87 6.31 -1.46
N ALA A 136 -10.10 5.71 -2.64
CA ALA A 136 -9.08 5.63 -3.70
C ALA A 136 -8.63 7.00 -4.21
N PHE A 137 -9.59 7.92 -4.37
CA PHE A 137 -9.32 9.28 -4.81
C PHE A 137 -8.55 10.07 -3.74
N ASP A 138 -9.01 10.01 -2.49
CA ASP A 138 -8.36 10.65 -1.35
C ASP A 138 -6.93 10.13 -1.15
N PHE A 139 -6.72 8.82 -1.30
CA PHE A 139 -5.40 8.19 -1.26
C PHE A 139 -4.44 8.81 -2.30
N ASN A 140 -4.89 8.92 -3.55
CA ASN A 140 -4.07 9.45 -4.63
C ASN A 140 -3.79 10.95 -4.46
N VAL A 141 -4.80 11.74 -4.07
CA VAL A 141 -4.66 13.18 -3.83
C VAL A 141 -3.74 13.46 -2.65
N ALA A 142 -3.87 12.71 -1.55
CA ALA A 142 -3.02 12.92 -0.37
C ALA A 142 -1.55 12.63 -0.64
N LEU A 143 -1.24 11.62 -1.47
CA LEU A 143 0.13 11.39 -1.93
C LEU A 143 0.59 12.54 -2.84
N GLN A 144 -0.22 12.94 -3.82
CA GLN A 144 0.12 14.05 -4.71
C GLN A 144 0.40 15.35 -3.95
N ASP A 145 -0.45 15.70 -2.99
CA ASP A 145 -0.34 16.91 -2.18
C ASP A 145 0.92 16.88 -1.31
N HIS A 146 1.26 15.71 -0.75
CA HIS A 146 2.46 15.56 0.07
C HIS A 146 3.77 15.72 -0.71
N PHE A 147 3.82 15.28 -1.97
CA PHE A 147 5.01 15.34 -2.82
C PHE A 147 5.04 16.54 -3.78
N LYS A 148 4.11 17.48 -3.64
CA LYS A 148 4.02 18.69 -4.48
C LYS A 148 5.10 19.71 -4.17
#